data_AF-A0A7C5HT05-F1
#
_entry.id   AF-A0A7C5HT05-F1
#
_cell.length_a   1.000
_cell.length_b   1.000
_cell.length_c   1.000
_cell.angle_alpha   90.00
_cell.angle_beta   90.00
_cell.angle_gamma   90.00
#
_symmetry.space_group_name_H-M   'P 1'
#
loop_
_entity.id
_entity.type
_entity.pdbx_description
1 polymer ?
#
loop_
_entity_poly.entity_id
_entity_poly.type
_entity_poly.pdbx_seq_one_letter_code
_entity_poly.pdbx_strand_id
1 'polypeptide(L)'
;AQGIRRLGSAAVDVCALACGRFDGFWEQNLHPWDTAAAVLIASEAGAVITDFANNPFTIDKKEILATNGNIHAEMLSLLNLN
;
A
#
# COMPACT_ATOMS: atom_id res chain seq x y z
N ALA A 1 -15.65 2.51 12.62
CA ALA A 1 -14.81 1.90 11.56
C ALA A 1 -14.76 0.39 11.76
N GLN A 2 -15.42 -0.39 10.89
CA GLN A 2 -15.41 -1.87 10.95
C GLN A 2 -14.50 -2.48 9.86
N GLY A 3 -13.77 -1.63 9.11
CA GLY A 3 -13.03 -1.98 7.89
C GLY A 3 -11.51 -1.76 7.90
N ILE A 4 -10.87 -1.64 9.07
CA ILE A 4 -9.39 -1.61 9.17
C ILE A 4 -8.91 -2.95 9.72
N ARG A 5 -7.78 -3.45 9.21
CA ARG A 5 -7.11 -4.69 9.67
C ARG A 5 -5.64 -4.40 9.92
N ARG A 6 -5.02 -5.20 10.77
CA ARG A 6 -3.55 -5.21 10.98
C ARG A 6 -3.12 -6.66 11.12
N LEU A 7 -2.73 -7.29 10.01
CA LEU A 7 -2.30 -8.69 10.03
C LEU A 7 -0.87 -8.85 10.58
N GLY A 8 -0.10 -7.76 10.61
CA GLY A 8 1.26 -7.72 11.18
C GLY A 8 2.35 -8.14 10.20
N SER A 9 2.04 -8.19 8.89
CA SER A 9 3.03 -8.46 7.85
C SER A 9 2.69 -7.65 6.60
N ALA A 10 3.53 -6.66 6.30
CA ALA A 10 3.37 -5.79 5.13
C ALA A 10 3.27 -6.59 3.82
N ALA A 11 4.13 -7.61 3.65
CA ALA A 11 4.08 -8.47 2.48
C ALA A 11 2.73 -9.20 2.32
N VAL A 12 2.17 -9.73 3.42
CA VAL A 12 0.87 -10.41 3.39
C VAL A 12 -0.26 -9.42 3.16
N ASP A 13 -0.22 -8.25 3.79
CA ASP A 13 -1.24 -7.21 3.63
C ASP A 13 -1.28 -6.67 2.19
N VAL A 14 -0.14 -6.42 1.55
CA VAL A 14 -0.06 -6.01 0.14
C VAL A 14 -0.51 -7.13 -0.80
N CYS A 15 -0.19 -8.40 -0.52
CA CYS A 15 -0.73 -9.53 -1.30
C CYS A 15 -2.25 -9.72 -1.10
N ALA A 16 -2.78 -9.39 0.08
CA ALA A 16 -4.21 -9.39 0.33
C ALA A 16 -4.93 -8.30 -0.48
N LEU A 17 -4.31 -7.13 -0.64
CA LEU A 17 -4.75 -6.12 -1.62
C LEU A 17 -4.72 -6.67 -3.05
N ALA A 18 -3.61 -7.29 -3.47
CA ALA A 18 -3.45 -7.81 -4.84
C ALA A 18 -4.52 -8.85 -5.22
N CYS A 19 -5.02 -9.63 -4.26
CA CYS A 19 -6.11 -10.59 -4.49
C CYS A 19 -7.52 -10.05 -4.15
N GLY A 20 -7.66 -8.73 -4.00
CA GLY A 20 -8.95 -8.05 -3.80
C GLY A 20 -9.60 -8.27 -2.43
N ARG A 21 -8.83 -8.71 -1.42
CA ARG A 21 -9.34 -8.86 -0.05
C ARG A 21 -9.38 -7.54 0.70
N PHE A 22 -8.46 -6.63 0.37
CA PHE A 22 -8.39 -5.28 0.90
C PHE A 22 -8.44 -4.28 -0.26
N ASP A 23 -8.99 -3.09 -0.02
CA ASP A 23 -9.01 -2.01 -1.01
C ASP A 23 -7.76 -1.14 -0.95
N GLY A 24 -7.05 -1.15 0.18
CA GLY A 24 -5.83 -0.39 0.39
C GLY A 24 -4.97 -0.86 1.55
N PHE A 25 -3.70 -0.49 1.49
CA PHE A 25 -2.66 -0.71 2.48
C PHE A 25 -1.80 0.55 2.60
N TRP A 26 -1.47 0.94 3.82
CA TRP A 26 -0.50 2.00 4.08
C TRP A 26 0.33 1.66 5.32
N GLU A 27 1.63 1.95 5.26
CA GLU A 27 2.53 1.77 6.40
C GLU A 27 3.79 2.62 6.25
N GLN A 28 4.48 2.88 7.36
CA GLN A 28 5.75 3.60 7.43
C GLN A 28 6.81 2.73 8.12
N ASN A 29 8.08 3.09 7.92
CA ASN A 29 9.26 2.42 8.48
C ASN A 29 9.44 0.98 8.00
N LEU A 30 9.03 0.69 6.76
CA LEU A 30 9.31 -0.58 6.10
C LEU A 30 10.72 -0.59 5.50
N HIS A 31 11.29 -1.78 5.41
CA HIS A 31 12.54 -2.03 4.71
C HIS A 31 12.29 -2.61 3.31
N PRO A 32 13.29 -2.56 2.42
CA PRO A 32 13.23 -3.17 1.09
C PRO A 32 12.64 -4.59 1.07
N TRP A 33 13.04 -5.45 2.00
CA TRP A 33 12.60 -6.85 2.06
C TRP A 33 11.14 -7.03 2.51
N ASP A 34 10.54 -6.04 3.15
CA ASP A 34 9.14 -6.11 3.58
C ASP A 34 8.17 -5.92 2.40
N THR A 35 8.62 -5.25 1.33
CA THR A 35 7.76 -4.81 0.21
C THR A 35 8.17 -5.34 -1.16
N ALA A 36 9.46 -5.62 -1.41
CA ALA A 36 9.99 -5.92 -2.74
C ALA A 36 9.17 -6.94 -3.55
N ALA A 37 8.89 -8.09 -2.94
CA ALA A 37 8.14 -9.16 -3.60
C ALA A 37 6.66 -8.81 -3.77
N ALA A 38 6.05 -8.24 -2.73
CA ALA A 38 4.61 -7.98 -2.72
C ALA A 38 4.23 -6.81 -3.64
N VAL A 39 5.08 -5.79 -3.77
CA VAL A 39 4.89 -4.66 -4.68
C VAL A 39 4.84 -5.13 -6.13
N LEU A 40 5.76 -6.02 -6.55
CA LEU A 40 5.72 -6.59 -7.89
C LEU A 40 4.38 -7.32 -8.14
N ILE A 41 3.95 -8.16 -7.21
CA ILE A 41 2.68 -8.89 -7.30
C ILE A 41 1.49 -7.92 -7.40
N ALA A 42 1.44 -6.89 -6.54
CA ALA A 42 0.37 -5.92 -6.52
C ALA A 42 0.34 -5.07 -7.80
N SER A 43 1.50 -4.66 -8.33
CA SER A 43 1.58 -3.94 -9.60
C SER A 43 1.04 -4.77 -10.77
N GLU A 44 1.40 -6.06 -10.86
CA GLU A 44 0.85 -6.96 -11.89
C GLU A 44 -0.66 -7.21 -11.73
N ALA A 45 -1.18 -7.10 -10.50
CA ALA A 45 -2.62 -7.14 -10.21
C ALA A 45 -3.34 -5.81 -10.53
N GLY A 46 -2.63 -4.78 -10.98
CA GLY A 46 -3.19 -3.47 -11.33
C GLY A 46 -3.33 -2.49 -10.15
N ALA A 47 -2.65 -2.75 -9.02
CA ALA A 47 -2.65 -1.82 -7.90
C ALA A 47 -1.92 -0.52 -8.23
N VAL A 48 -2.39 0.59 -7.64
CA VAL A 48 -1.70 1.89 -7.67
C VAL A 48 -0.86 2.01 -6.41
N ILE A 49 0.45 2.27 -6.57
CA ILE A 49 1.42 2.23 -5.47
C ILE A 49 2.29 3.49 -5.48
N THR A 50 2.24 4.26 -4.41
CA THR A 50 2.97 5.53 -4.24
C THR A 50 3.58 5.66 -2.85
N ASP A 51 4.37 6.71 -2.62
CA ASP A 51 4.59 7.26 -1.28
C ASP A 51 3.42 8.17 -0.86
N PHE A 52 3.49 8.77 0.34
CA PHE A 52 2.42 9.63 0.86
C PHE A 52 2.38 11.01 0.18
N ALA A 53 3.41 11.36 -0.60
CA ALA A 53 3.46 12.55 -1.43
C ALA A 53 3.02 12.27 -2.89
N ASN A 54 2.41 11.10 -3.14
CA ASN A 54 1.93 10.67 -4.46
C ASN A 54 3.03 10.46 -5.51
N ASN A 55 4.30 10.31 -5.10
CA ASN A 55 5.36 9.90 -6.03
C ASN A 55 5.31 8.38 -6.22
N PRO A 56 5.68 7.85 -7.41
CA PRO A 56 5.78 6.42 -7.61
C PRO A 56 6.63 5.74 -6.53
N PHE A 57 6.15 4.61 -6.01
CA PHE A 57 6.88 3.87 -5.00
C PHE A 57 8.19 3.31 -5.57
N THR A 58 9.25 3.40 -4.78
CA THR A 58 10.54 2.75 -5.04
C THR A 58 10.99 2.02 -3.78
N ILE A 59 11.80 0.97 -3.93
CA ILE A 59 12.15 0.06 -2.83
C ILE A 59 12.92 0.74 -1.67
N ASP A 60 13.52 1.90 -1.92
CA ASP A 60 14.22 2.75 -0.95
C ASP A 60 13.28 3.66 -0.14
N LYS A 61 12.00 3.78 -0.52
CA LYS A 61 11.00 4.52 0.24
C LYS A 61 10.67 3.80 1.53
N LYS A 62 10.57 4.58 2.61
CA LYS A 62 10.23 4.07 3.95
C LYS A 62 8.73 3.99 4.20
N GLU A 63 7.93 4.49 3.28
CA GLU A 63 6.49 4.55 3.38
C GLU A 63 5.86 4.16 2.05
N ILE A 64 4.68 3.58 2.13
CA ILE A 64 3.97 3.03 0.99
C ILE A 64 2.48 3.27 1.19
N LEU A 65 1.82 3.72 0.12
CA LEU A 65 0.38 3.66 -0.08
C LEU A 65 0.14 2.78 -1.28
N ALA A 66 -0.52 1.64 -1.08
CA ALA A 66 -0.94 0.75 -2.16
C ALA A 66 -2.47 0.63 -2.12
N THR A 67 -3.15 0.78 -3.25
CA THR A 67 -4.61 0.64 -3.34
C THR A 67 -5.04 -0.07 -4.62
N ASN A 68 -6.31 -0.47 -4.67
CA ASN A 68 -6.94 -1.04 -5.87
C ASN A 68 -7.16 0.00 -7.00
N GLY A 69 -6.62 1.21 -6.87
CA GLY A 69 -6.78 2.33 -7.79
C GLY A 69 -8.05 3.16 -7.57
N ASN A 70 -9.13 2.57 -7.07
CA ASN A 70 -10.43 3.24 -6.93
C ASN A 70 -10.48 4.23 -5.75
N ILE A 71 -9.67 4.00 -4.71
CA ILE A 71 -9.69 4.79 -3.46
C ILE A 71 -8.37 5.52 -3.20
N HIS A 72 -7.47 5.59 -4.20
CA HIS A 72 -6.12 6.10 -4.01
C HIS A 72 -6.10 7.58 -3.61
N ALA A 73 -6.88 8.41 -4.31
CA ALA A 73 -6.96 9.84 -4.05
C ALA A 73 -7.57 10.15 -2.68
N GLU A 74 -8.61 9.43 -2.30
CA GLU A 74 -9.27 9.55 -1.00
C GLU A 74 -8.32 9.15 0.13
N MET A 75 -7.62 8.01 0.02
CA MET A 75 -6.64 7.60 1.02
C MET A 75 -5.48 8.60 1.14
N LEU A 76 -4.96 9.07 0.00
CA LEU A 76 -3.90 10.08 -0.02
C LEU A 76 -4.34 11.38 0.68
N SER A 77 -5.59 11.82 0.45
CA SER A 77 -6.13 13.00 1.13
C SER A 77 -6.18 12.81 2.65
N LEU A 78 -6.55 11.62 3.13
CA LEU A 78 -6.61 11.30 4.56
C LEU A 78 -5.22 11.22 5.20
N LEU A 79 -4.21 10.73 4.49
CA LEU A 79 -2.83 10.65 4.98
C LEU A 79 -2.14 12.01 5.06
N ASN A 80 -2.59 12.98 4.26
CA ASN A 80 -2.07 14.34 4.25
C ASN A 80 -2.79 15.29 5.22
N LEU A 81 -3.80 14.81 5.94
CA LEU A 81 -4.42 15.57 7.03
C LEU A 81 -3.45 15.60 8.22
N ASN A 82 -2.68 16.69 8.32
CA ASN A 82 -2.01 17.08 9.56
C ASN A 82 -3.03 17.52 10.61
#